data_AF-A0A972TXD3-F1
#
_entry.id   AF-A0A972TXD3-F1
#
_cell.length_a   1.000
_cell.length_b   1.000
_cell.length_c   1.000
_cell.angle_alpha   90.00
_cell.angle_beta   90.00
_cell.angle_gamma   90.00
#
_symmetry.space_group_name_H-M   'P 1'
#
loop_
_entity.id
_entity.type
_entity.pdbx_description
1 polymer ?
#
loop_
_entity_poly.entity_id
_entity_poly.type
_entity_poly.pdbx_seq_one_letter_code
_entity_poly.pdbx_strand_id
1 'polypeptide(L)'
;MSEKEHRESSSRRIDREIKTIKTMIGIYCHKKHKAKGLCADCRGLLAYAVDRLKKCPHGGDKPPCKQCRIHCYKEEYRTRIREVMSFAGPFMPLYHPFMAVRHALDGLGKKDK
;
A
#
# COMPACT_ATOMS: atom_id res chain seq x y z
N MET A 1 -7.58 10.48 -28.01
CA MET A 1 -6.84 10.59 -26.73
C MET A 1 -6.38 9.18 -26.39
N SER A 2 -5.10 8.93 -26.69
CA SER A 2 -4.57 7.63 -27.14
C SER A 2 -4.06 6.80 -25.96
N GLU A 3 -4.19 5.48 -26.04
CA GLU A 3 -3.83 4.43 -25.06
C GLU A 3 -2.51 4.65 -24.28
N LYS A 4 -1.58 5.43 -24.82
CA LYS A 4 -0.34 5.88 -24.14
C LYS A 4 -0.60 6.74 -22.89
N GLU A 5 -1.56 7.67 -22.92
CA GLU A 5 -1.88 8.54 -21.78
C GLU A 5 -2.51 7.74 -20.62
N HIS A 6 -3.34 6.75 -20.95
CA HIS A 6 -3.96 5.85 -19.96
C HIS A 6 -2.92 4.97 -19.25
N ARG A 7 -1.94 4.44 -20.01
CA ARG A 7 -0.85 3.63 -19.48
C ARG A 7 0.10 4.44 -18.59
N GLU A 8 0.37 5.69 -18.94
CA GLU A 8 1.22 6.59 -18.15
C GLU A 8 0.54 7.11 -16.88
N SER A 9 -0.78 7.40 -16.93
CA SER A 9 -1.60 7.66 -15.74
C SER A 9 -1.65 6.45 -14.80
N SER A 10 -1.76 5.25 -15.38
CA SER A 10 -1.77 3.99 -14.63
C SER A 10 -0.43 3.71 -13.92
N SER A 11 0.70 3.94 -14.58
CA SER A 11 2.02 3.85 -13.96
C SER A 11 2.16 4.83 -12.80
N ARG A 12 1.76 6.10 -12.99
CA ARG A 12 1.82 7.13 -11.95
C ARG A 12 1.04 6.77 -10.69
N ARG A 13 -0.08 6.04 -10.81
CA ARG A 13 -0.83 5.55 -9.64
C ARG A 13 -0.10 4.41 -8.93
N ILE A 14 0.40 3.42 -9.67
CA ILE A 14 1.16 2.30 -9.11
C ILE A 14 2.42 2.81 -8.40
N ASP A 15 3.12 3.78 -8.97
CA ASP A 15 4.30 4.40 -8.37
C ASP A 15 3.99 5.11 -7.05
N ARG A 16 2.82 5.79 -6.97
CA ARG A 16 2.33 6.37 -5.71
C ARG A 16 2.09 5.28 -4.66
N GLU A 17 1.43 4.18 -5.03
CA GLU A 17 1.17 3.08 -4.09
C GLU A 17 2.47 2.41 -3.61
N ILE A 18 3.45 2.22 -4.50
CA ILE A 18 4.79 1.73 -4.15
C ILE A 18 5.45 2.67 -3.14
N LYS A 19 5.40 3.98 -3.38
CA LYS A 19 5.97 4.99 -2.48
C LYS A 19 5.30 4.94 -1.10
N THR A 20 3.97 4.84 -1.06
CA THR A 20 3.20 4.71 0.19
C THR A 20 3.64 3.46 0.97
N ILE A 21 3.65 2.28 0.34
CA ILE A 21 4.05 1.04 1.02
C ILE A 21 5.50 1.10 1.51
N LYS A 22 6.41 1.68 0.71
CA LYS A 22 7.81 1.88 1.11
C LYS A 22 7.92 2.73 2.38
N THR A 23 7.17 3.83 2.46
CA THR A 23 7.12 4.68 3.67
C THR A 23 6.57 3.92 4.86
N MET A 24 5.45 3.20 4.70
CA MET A 24 4.82 2.45 5.80
C MET A 24 5.75 1.37 6.36
N ILE A 25 6.40 0.59 5.49
CA ILE A 25 7.36 -0.45 5.91
C ILE A 25 8.59 0.20 6.57
N GLY A 26 9.05 1.35 6.07
CA GLY A 26 10.13 2.11 6.70
C GLY A 26 9.81 2.54 8.13
N ILE A 27 8.62 3.12 8.35
CA ILE A 27 8.13 3.52 9.68
C ILE A 27 8.05 2.30 10.61
N TYR A 28 7.45 1.21 10.14
CA TYR A 28 7.33 -0.03 10.90
C TYR A 28 8.71 -0.57 11.28
N CYS A 29 9.63 -0.70 10.32
CA CYS A 29 10.96 -1.22 10.58
C CYS A 29 11.74 -0.35 11.57
N HIS A 30 11.69 0.97 11.41
CA HIS A 30 12.43 1.88 12.28
C HIS A 30 11.89 1.89 13.71
N LYS A 31 10.56 1.95 13.88
CA LYS A 31 9.94 2.00 15.22
C LYS A 31 9.89 0.64 15.92
N LYS A 32 9.60 -0.45 15.18
CA LYS A 32 9.45 -1.80 15.75
C LYS A 32 10.79 -2.50 15.93
N HIS A 33 11.65 -2.46 14.91
CA HIS A 33 12.94 -3.17 14.92
C HIS A 33 14.13 -2.28 15.31
N LYS A 34 13.92 -0.97 15.50
CA LYS A 34 14.97 0.00 15.88
C LYS A 34 16.19 -0.01 14.94
N ALA A 35 15.99 -0.42 13.70
CA ALA A 35 17.07 -0.51 12.72
C ALA A 35 17.42 0.87 12.14
N LYS A 36 18.70 1.09 11.83
CA LYS A 36 19.21 2.29 11.14
C LYS A 36 18.81 2.35 9.65
N GLY A 37 18.18 1.29 9.13
CA GLY A 37 17.66 1.15 7.77
C GLY A 37 16.66 0.00 7.69
N LEU A 38 16.23 -0.39 6.49
CA LEU A 38 15.33 -1.53 6.32
C LEU A 38 16.07 -2.86 6.64
N CYS A 39 15.60 -3.60 7.65
CA CYS A 39 16.10 -4.94 7.95
C CYS A 39 15.84 -5.92 6.78
N ALA A 40 16.47 -7.09 6.81
CA ALA A 40 16.31 -8.10 5.75
C ALA A 40 14.83 -8.49 5.55
N ASP A 41 14.09 -8.68 6.63
CA ASP A 41 12.67 -9.06 6.59
C ASP A 41 11.79 -8.00 5.96
N CYS A 42 11.99 -6.74 6.34
CA CYS A 42 11.24 -5.61 5.78
C CYS A 42 11.63 -5.33 4.33
N ARG A 43 12.88 -5.59 3.94
CA ARG A 43 13.30 -5.55 2.52
C ARG A 43 12.60 -6.63 1.71
N GLY A 44 12.51 -7.86 2.22
CA GLY A 44 11.79 -8.96 1.56
C GLY A 44 10.30 -8.64 1.39
N LEU A 45 9.66 -8.12 2.44
CA LEU A 45 8.26 -7.70 2.38
C LEU A 45 8.04 -6.58 1.36
N LEU A 46 8.92 -5.57 1.32
CA LEU A 46 8.84 -4.48 0.36
C LEU A 46 9.02 -4.97 -1.08
N ALA A 47 10.04 -5.80 -1.34
CA ALA A 47 10.29 -6.36 -2.66
C ALA A 47 9.09 -7.18 -3.16
N TYR A 48 8.52 -8.02 -2.29
CA TYR A 48 7.31 -8.78 -2.58
C TYR A 48 6.13 -7.86 -2.93
N ALA A 49 5.89 -6.83 -2.12
CA ALA A 49 4.78 -5.91 -2.34
C ALA A 49 4.91 -5.13 -3.65
N VAL A 50 6.13 -4.68 -3.98
CA VAL A 50 6.42 -3.97 -5.24
C VAL A 50 6.22 -4.89 -6.44
N ASP A 51 6.70 -6.14 -6.39
CA ASP A 51 6.51 -7.11 -7.47
C ASP A 51 5.01 -7.33 -7.77
N ARG A 52 4.19 -7.48 -6.71
CA ARG A 52 2.73 -7.66 -6.85
C ARG A 52 2.02 -6.42 -7.39
N LEU A 53 2.47 -5.22 -7.02
CA LEU A 53 1.91 -3.98 -7.56
C LEU A 53 2.23 -3.82 -9.05
N LYS A 54 3.48 -4.10 -9.46
CA LYS A 54 3.91 -4.01 -10.86
C LYS A 54 3.21 -5.03 -11.77
N LYS A 55 2.93 -6.22 -11.24
CA LYS A 55 2.25 -7.32 -11.97
C LYS A 55 0.72 -7.30 -11.78
N CYS A 56 0.15 -6.25 -11.19
CA CYS A 56 -1.28 -6.20 -10.96
C CYS A 56 -2.03 -6.12 -12.29
N PRO A 57 -2.95 -7.05 -12.60
CA PRO A 57 -3.69 -7.04 -13.87
C PRO A 57 -4.64 -5.85 -14.00
N HIS A 58 -5.03 -5.25 -12.86
CA HIS A 58 -5.86 -4.05 -12.84
C HIS A 58 -5.06 -2.75 -13.05
N GLY A 59 -3.73 -2.78 -12.93
CA GLY A 59 -2.86 -1.61 -13.10
C GLY A 59 -3.37 -0.36 -12.37
N GLY A 60 -3.59 0.72 -13.13
CA GLY A 60 -4.04 2.02 -12.66
C GLY A 60 -5.49 2.08 -12.19
N ASP A 61 -6.33 1.10 -12.52
CA ASP A 61 -7.75 1.07 -12.13
C ASP A 61 -8.02 0.09 -10.99
N LYS A 62 -6.95 -0.34 -10.33
CA LYS A 62 -6.97 -1.24 -9.18
C LYS A 62 -7.96 -0.77 -8.09
N PRO A 63 -8.88 -1.63 -7.64
CA PRO A 63 -9.63 -1.39 -6.41
C PRO A 63 -8.71 -1.53 -5.19
N PRO A 64 -9.08 -0.98 -4.02
CA PRO A 64 -8.35 -1.23 -2.78
C PRO A 64 -8.12 -2.74 -2.57
N CYS A 65 -6.94 -3.15 -2.09
CA CYS A 65 -6.60 -4.58 -1.93
C CYS A 65 -7.62 -5.37 -1.07
N LYS A 66 -8.34 -4.70 -0.17
CA LYS A 66 -9.41 -5.30 0.64
C LYS A 66 -10.64 -5.71 -0.19
N GLN A 67 -10.91 -5.00 -1.28
CA GLN A 67 -12.06 -5.17 -2.17
C GLN A 67 -11.69 -5.88 -3.49
N CYS A 68 -10.40 -6.18 -3.69
CA CYS A 68 -9.94 -6.88 -4.88
C CYS A 68 -10.41 -8.34 -4.85
N ARG A 69 -11.04 -8.78 -5.95
CA ARG A 69 -11.51 -10.16 -6.13
C ARG A 69 -10.37 -11.15 -6.38
N ILE A 70 -9.17 -10.65 -6.73
CA ILE A 70 -7.99 -11.46 -7.01
C ILE A 70 -7.15 -11.62 -5.73
N HIS A 71 -6.97 -12.86 -5.28
CA HIS A 71 -6.09 -13.19 -4.16
C HIS A 71 -4.63 -13.31 -4.63
N CYS A 72 -3.97 -12.16 -4.83
CA CYS A 72 -2.59 -12.10 -5.34
C CYS A 72 -1.49 -12.15 -4.25
N TYR A 73 -1.84 -11.94 -2.98
CA TYR A 73 -0.91 -12.04 -1.85
C TYR A 73 -0.98 -13.42 -1.21
N LYS A 74 0.18 -14.05 -1.01
CA LYS A 74 0.32 -15.20 -0.11
C LYS A 74 -0.13 -14.81 1.30
N GLU A 75 -0.75 -15.74 2.01
CA GLU A 75 -1.37 -15.50 3.31
C GLU A 75 -0.39 -14.89 4.34
N GLU A 76 0.81 -15.46 4.45
CA GLU A 76 1.86 -14.96 5.34
C GLU A 76 2.19 -13.48 5.09
N TYR A 77 2.45 -13.12 3.84
CA TYR A 77 2.74 -11.74 3.44
C TYR A 77 1.53 -10.82 3.63
N ARG A 78 0.32 -11.36 3.50
CA ARG A 78 -0.93 -10.62 3.72
C ARG A 78 -1.10 -10.26 5.19
N THR A 79 -0.75 -11.15 6.10
CA THR A 79 -0.78 -10.86 7.55
C THR A 79 0.27 -9.82 7.91
N ARG A 80 1.50 -9.99 7.41
CA ARG A 80 2.60 -9.05 7.65
C ARG A 80 2.32 -7.63 7.13
N ILE A 81 1.78 -7.51 5.91
CA ILE A 81 1.47 -6.17 5.37
C ILE A 81 0.30 -5.51 6.12
N ARG A 82 -0.67 -6.28 6.63
CA ARG A 82 -1.74 -5.74 7.48
C ARG A 82 -1.21 -5.21 8.79
N GLU A 83 -0.26 -5.91 9.41
CA GLU A 83 0.41 -5.44 10.62
C GLU A 83 1.18 -4.13 10.37
N VAL A 84 1.92 -4.06 9.25
CA VAL A 84 2.57 -2.81 8.83
C VAL A 84 1.53 -1.72 8.61
N MET A 85 0.41 -2.02 7.97
CA MET A 85 -0.64 -1.04 7.69
C MET A 85 -1.33 -0.53 8.95
N SER A 86 -1.64 -1.40 9.91
CA SER A 86 -2.25 -1.01 11.18
C SER A 86 -1.29 -0.21 12.06
N PHE A 87 -0.01 -0.59 12.08
CA PHE A 87 1.00 0.10 12.87
C PHE A 87 1.43 1.45 12.26
N ALA A 88 1.68 1.49 10.95
CA ALA A 88 2.12 2.71 10.27
C ALA A 88 0.96 3.65 9.90
N GLY A 89 -0.28 3.14 9.84
CA GLY A 89 -1.49 3.88 9.46
C GLY A 89 -1.70 5.18 10.24
N PRO A 90 -1.63 5.19 11.58
CA PRO A 90 -1.74 6.42 12.39
C PRO A 90 -0.67 7.49 12.07
N PHE A 91 0.47 7.09 11.50
CA PHE A 91 1.56 8.01 11.15
C PHE A 91 1.47 8.53 9.71
N MET A 92 0.61 7.95 8.87
CA MET A 92 0.41 8.37 7.47
C MET A 92 -0.18 9.76 7.24
N PRO A 93 -1.05 10.34 8.10
CA PRO A 93 -1.58 11.70 7.92
C PRO A 93 -0.48 12.77 7.85
N LEU A 94 0.69 12.51 8.45
CA LEU A 94 1.85 13.40 8.44
C LEU A 94 2.60 13.41 7.09
N TYR A 95 2.36 12.43 6.21
CA TYR A 95 3.12 12.25 4.97
C TYR A 95 2.26 12.22 3.70
N HIS A 96 1.00 11.75 3.78
CA HIS A 96 0.04 11.75 2.67
C HIS A 96 -1.36 12.14 3.17
N PRO A 97 -1.61 13.42 3.46
CA PRO A 97 -2.84 13.90 4.10
C PRO A 97 -4.11 13.54 3.30
N PHE A 98 -4.05 13.59 1.96
CA PHE A 98 -5.21 13.29 1.11
C PHE A 98 -5.66 11.81 1.11
N MET A 99 -4.76 10.85 1.33
CA MET A 99 -5.13 9.42 1.37
C MET A 99 -5.69 9.01 2.74
N ALA A 100 -5.19 9.63 3.82
CA ALA A 100 -5.74 9.45 5.16
C ALA A 100 -7.17 10.01 5.26
N VAL A 101 -7.43 11.17 4.66
CA VAL A 101 -8.79 11.75 4.57
C VAL A 101 -9.72 10.85 3.76
N ARG A 102 -9.29 10.32 2.61
CA ARG A 102 -10.12 9.39 1.81
C ARG A 102 -10.41 8.07 2.54
N HIS A 103 -9.44 7.50 3.26
CA HIS A 103 -9.67 6.29 4.04
C HIS A 103 -10.47 6.52 5.34
N ALA A 104 -10.35 7.68 5.96
CA ALA A 104 -11.18 8.07 7.09
C ALA A 104 -12.64 8.25 6.66
N LEU A 105 -12.88 8.89 5.51
CA LEU A 105 -14.24 9.03 4.94
C LEU A 105 -14.82 7.67 4.49
N ASP A 106 -14.02 6.82 3.83
CA ASP A 106 -14.44 5.45 3.45
C ASP A 106 -14.66 4.53 4.67
N GLY A 107 -14.04 4.83 5.82
CA GLY A 107 -14.16 4.09 7.08
C GLY A 107 -15.28 4.59 8.00
N LEU A 108 -15.70 5.86 7.84
CA LEU A 108 -16.80 6.48 8.61
C LEU A 108 -18.17 6.35 7.89
N GLY A 109 -18.17 5.97 6.61
CA GLY A 109 -19.38 5.84 5.77
C GLY A 109 -20.12 4.50 5.82
N LYS A 110 -19.95 3.69 6.88
CA LYS A 110 -20.86 2.56 7.18
C LYS A 110 -21.03 2.38 8.69
N LYS A 111 -21.82 3.27 9.29
CA LYS A 111 -22.73 2.93 10.39
C LYS A 111 -24.14 2.92 9.78
N ASP A 112 -24.52 1.81 9.18
CA ASP A 112 -25.91 1.55 8.84
C ASP A 112 -26.23 0.10 9.23
N LYS A 113 -26.86 0.00 10.40
CA LYS A 113 -27.73 -1.04 10.94
C LYS A 113 -27.28 -2.51 10.89
#